data_AF-A0A9E2AHA9-F1
#
_entry.id   AF-A0A9E2AHA9-F1
#
_cell.length_a   1.000
_cell.length_b   1.000
_cell.length_c   1.000
_cell.angle_alpha   90.00
_cell.angle_beta   90.00
_cell.angle_gamma   90.00
#
_symmetry.space_group_name_H-M   'P 1'
#
loop_
_entity.id
_entity.type
_entity.pdbx_description
1 polymer ?
#
loop_
_entity_poly.entity_id
_entity_poly.type
_entity_poly.pdbx_seq_one_letter_code
_entity_poly.pdbx_strand_id
1 'polypeptide(L)'
;VCLLQNELLPYQWESHAIADPTVVAVWFEKKRNTGITEIIPSPVAGPRAGLVAEALGGLGLRTQSIDDITDDLILKNLYILVANIAGLEVGGTVGELWSNHRALVDTVAGEILQIQSALAERPTDDADMIEALGEVFLADPGHGTKGRSAPHRLRRAIDHADRLGLRVPDLRRIAAAHIP
;
A
#
# COMPACT_ATOMS: atom_id res chain seq x y z
N VAL A 1 -8.12 20.86 -0.91
CA VAL A 1 -8.71 19.56 -1.34
C VAL A 1 -8.28 18.50 -0.33
N CYS A 2 -9.11 17.49 -0.05
CA CYS A 2 -8.70 16.33 0.74
C CYS A 2 -8.67 15.09 -0.17
N LEU A 3 -7.56 14.35 -0.16
CA LEU A 3 -7.34 13.16 -0.98
C LEU A 3 -7.27 11.92 -0.09
N LEU A 4 -8.11 10.95 -0.41
CA LEU A 4 -8.19 9.64 0.22
C LEU A 4 -8.50 8.63 -0.87
N GLN A 5 -7.51 7.81 -1.21
CA GLN A 5 -7.63 6.80 -2.25
C GLN A 5 -6.59 5.69 -2.00
N ASN A 6 -6.93 4.46 -2.37
CA ASN A 6 -5.94 3.37 -2.39
C ASN A 6 -4.94 3.59 -3.53
N GLU A 7 -3.68 3.20 -3.32
CA GLU A 7 -2.68 3.23 -4.40
C GLU A 7 -2.44 4.66 -4.91
N LEU A 8 -2.49 5.62 -3.98
CA LEU A 8 -2.24 7.03 -4.22
C LEU A 8 -0.74 7.35 -4.10
N LEU A 9 -0.22 8.22 -4.97
CA LEU A 9 1.15 8.76 -4.97
C LEU A 9 1.16 10.21 -5.50
N PRO A 10 2.21 11.01 -5.22
CA PRO A 10 2.24 12.44 -5.55
C PRO A 10 1.94 12.83 -6.99
N TYR A 11 2.55 12.12 -7.95
CA TYR A 11 2.39 12.41 -9.37
C TYR A 11 0.92 12.48 -9.82
N GLN A 12 0.01 11.76 -9.14
CA GLN A 12 -1.40 11.74 -9.51
C GLN A 12 -2.07 13.08 -9.25
N TRP A 13 -1.90 13.68 -8.08
CA TRP A 13 -2.53 14.97 -7.80
C TRP A 13 -1.78 16.15 -8.45
N GLU A 14 -0.46 16.00 -8.64
CA GLU A 14 0.36 16.95 -9.37
C GLU A 14 -0.06 17.05 -10.85
N SER A 15 -0.36 15.91 -11.49
CA SER A 15 -0.87 15.88 -12.88
C SER A 15 -2.20 16.60 -13.06
N HIS A 16 -2.94 16.83 -11.97
CA HIS A 16 -4.19 17.57 -11.92
C HIS A 16 -4.03 19.00 -11.39
N ALA A 17 -2.79 19.48 -11.22
CA ALA A 17 -2.47 20.81 -10.67
C ALA A 17 -3.13 21.08 -9.30
N ILE A 18 -3.30 20.04 -8.48
CA ILE A 18 -3.81 20.19 -7.12
C ILE A 18 -2.64 20.57 -6.22
N ALA A 19 -2.51 21.86 -5.92
CA ALA A 19 -1.51 22.37 -5.00
C ALA A 19 -1.90 22.11 -3.54
N ASP A 20 -0.93 21.69 -2.73
CA ASP A 20 -1.02 21.53 -1.28
C ASP A 20 -2.30 20.80 -0.80
N PRO A 21 -2.57 19.57 -1.29
CA PRO A 21 -3.71 18.80 -0.81
C PRO A 21 -3.48 18.37 0.64
N THR A 22 -4.58 18.21 1.38
CA THR A 22 -4.54 17.36 2.57
C THR A 22 -4.67 15.91 2.12
N VAL A 23 -3.77 15.03 2.54
CA VAL A 23 -3.74 13.63 2.12
C VAL A 23 -3.74 12.75 3.35
N VAL A 24 -4.45 11.62 3.30
CA VAL A 24 -4.49 10.62 4.38
C VAL A 24 -4.25 9.22 3.83
N ALA A 25 -3.31 8.49 4.43
CA ALA A 25 -3.13 7.07 4.17
C ALA A 25 -3.98 6.26 5.17
N VAL A 26 -5.09 5.71 4.71
CA VAL A 26 -6.07 5.05 5.60
C VAL A 26 -5.59 3.67 6.04
N TRP A 27 -5.47 3.44 7.34
CA TRP A 27 -5.06 2.16 7.95
C TRP A 27 -6.15 1.50 8.81
N PHE A 28 -7.40 1.57 8.35
CA PHE A 28 -8.50 0.84 8.97
C PHE A 28 -9.39 0.19 7.90
N GLU A 29 -10.09 -0.87 8.28
CA GLU A 29 -11.13 -1.49 7.47
C GLU A 29 -12.50 -1.22 8.09
N LYS A 30 -13.52 -0.95 7.27
CA LYS A 30 -14.92 -0.87 7.70
C LYS A 30 -15.73 -1.97 7.03
N LYS A 31 -16.20 -2.95 7.80
CA LYS A 31 -17.11 -3.99 7.31
C LYS A 31 -18.55 -3.62 7.65
N ARG A 32 -19.48 -3.93 6.74
CA ARG A 32 -20.92 -3.59 6.90
C ARG A 32 -21.52 -4.11 8.23
N ASN A 33 -21.01 -5.24 8.74
CA ASN A 33 -21.63 -5.96 9.85
C ASN A 33 -20.73 -6.08 11.10
N THR A 34 -19.48 -5.61 11.06
CA THR A 34 -18.46 -5.95 12.07
C THR A 34 -17.80 -4.73 12.70
N GLY A 35 -18.19 -3.52 12.28
CA GLY A 35 -17.60 -2.26 12.77
C GLY A 35 -16.35 -1.85 12.01
N ILE A 36 -15.59 -0.95 12.63
CA ILE A 36 -14.32 -0.44 12.12
C ILE A 36 -13.19 -1.17 12.84
N THR A 37 -12.24 -1.70 12.09
CA THR A 37 -11.02 -2.32 12.62
C THR A 37 -9.84 -1.45 12.22
N GLU A 38 -9.23 -0.79 13.20
CA GLU A 38 -7.97 -0.09 13.01
C GLU A 38 -6.81 -1.09 12.96
N ILE A 39 -5.91 -0.92 12.00
CA ILE A 39 -4.66 -1.69 11.87
C ILE A 39 -3.54 -0.92 12.59
N ILE A 40 -3.30 0.32 12.13
CA ILE A 40 -2.37 1.29 12.73
C ILE A 40 -2.96 2.71 12.60
N PRO A 41 -2.44 3.73 13.32
CA PRO A 41 -2.85 5.12 13.10
C PRO A 41 -2.69 5.54 11.63
N SER A 42 -3.66 6.30 11.11
CA SER A 42 -3.59 6.80 9.73
C SER A 42 -2.74 8.07 9.65
N PRO A 43 -1.62 8.11 8.90
CA PRO A 43 -0.85 9.32 8.70
C PRO A 43 -1.63 10.31 7.84
N VAL A 44 -1.51 11.60 8.18
CA VAL A 44 -2.18 12.70 7.50
C VAL A 44 -1.20 13.86 7.34
N ALA A 45 -1.09 14.39 6.12
CA ALA A 45 -0.30 15.58 5.82
C ALA A 45 -1.15 16.67 5.17
N GLY A 46 -0.70 17.91 5.27
CA GLY A 46 -1.26 19.07 4.58
C GLY A 46 -2.14 19.99 5.45
N PRO A 47 -2.67 21.07 4.85
CA PRO A 47 -3.16 22.26 5.57
C PRO A 47 -4.41 22.02 6.42
N ARG A 48 -5.13 20.92 6.19
CA ARG A 48 -6.35 20.54 6.92
C ARG A 48 -6.19 19.21 7.66
N ALA A 49 -4.95 18.77 7.93
CA ALA A 49 -4.69 17.52 8.65
C ALA A 49 -5.45 17.44 9.99
N GLY A 50 -5.51 18.55 10.73
CA GLY A 50 -6.27 18.63 11.99
C GLY A 50 -7.78 18.35 11.84
N LEU A 51 -8.40 18.78 10.73
CA LEU A 51 -9.81 18.50 10.46
C LEU A 51 -10.04 17.01 10.15
N VAL A 52 -9.11 16.38 9.43
CA VAL A 52 -9.15 14.94 9.17
C VAL A 52 -8.95 14.15 10.48
N ALA A 53 -8.02 14.60 11.32
CA ALA A 53 -7.77 14.00 12.64
C ALA A 53 -9.00 14.07 13.55
N GLU A 54 -9.69 15.23 13.61
CA GLU A 54 -10.94 15.37 14.37
C GLU A 54 -12.04 14.45 13.81
N ALA A 55 -12.20 14.40 12.49
CA ALA A 55 -13.22 13.58 11.84
C ALA A 55 -12.99 12.07 12.09
N LEU A 56 -11.75 11.59 11.97
CA LEU A 56 -11.41 10.20 12.27
C LEU A 56 -11.47 9.91 13.78
N GLY A 57 -11.06 10.86 14.63
CA GLY A 57 -11.20 10.76 16.08
C GLY A 57 -12.66 10.61 16.54
N GLY A 58 -13.61 11.25 15.86
CA GLY A 58 -15.05 11.06 16.10
C GLY A 58 -15.54 9.63 15.83
N LEU A 59 -14.77 8.83 15.09
CA LEU A 59 -15.01 7.40 14.84
C LEU A 59 -14.19 6.48 15.75
N GLY A 60 -13.43 7.04 16.69
CA GLY A 60 -12.51 6.29 17.55
C GLY A 60 -11.21 5.86 16.85
N LEU A 61 -10.88 6.47 15.71
CA LEU A 61 -9.68 6.16 14.93
C LEU A 61 -8.54 7.14 15.24
N ARG A 62 -7.33 6.61 15.34
CA ARG A 62 -6.10 7.36 15.56
C ARG A 62 -5.54 7.88 14.24
N THR A 63 -4.95 9.06 14.31
CA THR A 63 -4.22 9.67 13.20
C THR A 63 -2.85 10.14 13.67
N GLN A 64 -1.92 10.23 12.74
CA GLN A 64 -0.60 10.81 12.97
C GLN A 64 -0.42 11.98 12.01
N SER A 65 -0.26 13.19 12.54
CA SER A 65 0.08 14.34 11.71
C SER A 65 1.55 14.25 11.33
N ILE A 66 1.85 14.39 10.05
CA ILE A 66 3.21 14.34 9.51
C ILE A 66 3.39 15.44 8.46
N ASP A 67 4.64 15.79 8.19
CA ASP A 67 4.97 16.86 7.25
C ASP A 67 4.98 16.36 5.80
N ASP A 68 5.54 15.16 5.57
CA ASP A 68 5.64 14.52 4.25
C ASP A 68 5.08 13.11 4.32
N ILE A 69 4.03 12.85 3.53
CA ILE A 69 3.28 11.58 3.52
C ILE A 69 3.78 10.58 2.48
N THR A 70 4.79 10.94 1.68
CA THR A 70 5.19 10.15 0.51
C THR A 70 5.60 8.73 0.89
N ASP A 71 6.44 8.59 1.92
CA ASP A 71 6.93 7.28 2.36
C ASP A 71 5.78 6.43 2.95
N ASP A 72 4.84 7.04 3.68
CA ASP A 72 3.63 6.36 4.17
C ASP A 72 2.70 5.88 3.05
N LEU A 73 2.58 6.64 1.95
CA LEU A 73 1.83 6.23 0.78
C LEU A 73 2.51 5.05 0.08
N ILE A 74 3.84 5.07 -0.05
CA ILE A 74 4.59 3.96 -0.62
C ILE A 74 4.40 2.71 0.25
N LEU A 75 4.53 2.81 1.58
CA LEU A 75 4.30 1.69 2.50
C LEU A 75 2.86 1.17 2.40
N LYS A 76 1.87 2.06 2.28
CA LYS A 76 0.47 1.67 2.10
C LYS A 76 0.25 0.89 0.81
N ASN A 77 0.87 1.34 -0.27
CA ASN A 77 0.78 0.68 -1.57
C ASN A 77 1.52 -0.65 -1.55
N LEU A 78 2.69 -0.70 -0.92
CA LEU A 78 3.47 -1.92 -0.72
C LEU A 78 2.64 -2.97 0.02
N TYR A 79 2.01 -2.62 1.15
CA TYR A 79 1.12 -3.51 1.90
C TYR A 79 0.04 -4.12 1.00
N ILE A 80 -0.67 -3.28 0.25
CA ILE A 80 -1.77 -3.72 -0.61
C ILE A 80 -1.26 -4.63 -1.74
N LEU A 81 -0.21 -4.19 -2.43
CA LEU A 81 0.30 -4.84 -3.64
C LEU A 81 0.97 -6.16 -3.30
N VAL A 82 1.84 -6.20 -2.28
CA VAL A 82 2.53 -7.41 -1.86
C VAL A 82 1.54 -8.44 -1.34
N ALA A 83 0.61 -8.05 -0.45
CA ALA A 83 -0.41 -8.97 0.05
C ALA A 83 -1.23 -9.58 -1.09
N ASN A 84 -1.65 -8.78 -2.07
CA ASN A 84 -2.45 -9.28 -3.19
C ASN A 84 -1.66 -10.12 -4.18
N ILE A 85 -0.45 -9.69 -4.55
CA ILE A 85 0.35 -10.36 -5.58
C ILE A 85 0.92 -11.67 -5.04
N ALA A 86 1.56 -11.65 -3.86
CA ALA A 86 2.01 -12.88 -3.22
C ALA A 86 0.81 -13.76 -2.85
N GLY A 87 -0.30 -13.13 -2.46
CA GLY A 87 -1.58 -13.78 -2.23
C GLY A 87 -2.06 -14.59 -3.44
N LEU A 88 -1.90 -14.14 -4.69
CA LEU A 88 -2.33 -14.92 -5.87
C LEU A 88 -1.72 -16.33 -5.88
N GLU A 89 -0.43 -16.45 -5.57
CA GLU A 89 0.32 -17.71 -5.54
C GLU A 89 -0.12 -18.64 -4.41
N VAL A 90 -0.13 -18.16 -3.18
CA VAL A 90 -0.24 -19.04 -1.99
C VAL A 90 -1.55 -18.88 -1.20
N GLY A 91 -2.30 -17.79 -1.43
CA GLY A 91 -3.49 -17.47 -0.65
C GLY A 91 -3.20 -17.10 0.80
N GLY A 92 -4.07 -17.52 1.71
CA GLY A 92 -3.88 -17.33 3.14
C GLY A 92 -4.11 -15.90 3.65
N THR A 93 -3.45 -15.60 4.77
CA THR A 93 -3.45 -14.30 5.43
C THR A 93 -2.09 -13.58 5.34
N VAL A 94 -2.06 -12.28 5.62
CA VAL A 94 -0.81 -11.50 5.63
C VAL A 94 0.18 -12.01 6.69
N GLY A 95 -0.31 -12.54 7.82
CA GLY A 95 0.53 -13.19 8.83
C GLY A 95 1.17 -14.49 8.32
N GLU A 96 0.43 -15.29 7.54
CA GLU A 96 0.97 -16.50 6.90
C GLU A 96 1.97 -16.15 5.80
N LEU A 97 1.73 -15.09 5.02
CA LEU A 97 2.71 -14.58 4.06
C LEU A 97 4.02 -14.23 4.75
N TRP A 98 3.96 -13.47 5.84
CA TRP A 98 5.15 -13.05 6.57
C TRP A 98 5.91 -14.21 7.19
N SER A 99 5.19 -15.14 7.83
CA SER A 99 5.81 -16.20 8.64
C SER A 99 6.22 -17.43 7.82
N ASN A 100 5.45 -17.79 6.79
CA ASN A 100 5.62 -19.05 6.05
C ASN A 100 6.12 -18.83 4.61
N HIS A 101 5.92 -17.64 4.05
CA HIS A 101 6.25 -17.33 2.65
C HIS A 101 7.18 -16.12 2.53
N ARG A 102 8.07 -15.93 3.51
CA ARG A 102 8.94 -14.75 3.59
C ARG A 102 9.74 -14.48 2.32
N ALA A 103 10.33 -15.51 1.72
CA ALA A 103 11.10 -15.37 0.48
C ALA A 103 10.25 -14.84 -0.70
N LEU A 104 8.97 -15.24 -0.78
CA LEU A 104 8.03 -14.73 -1.79
C LEU A 104 7.69 -13.26 -1.50
N VAL A 105 7.45 -12.93 -0.22
CA VAL A 105 7.20 -11.55 0.22
C VAL A 105 8.37 -10.64 -0.15
N ASP A 106 9.61 -11.01 0.21
CA ASP A 106 10.81 -10.20 -0.07
C ASP A 106 10.99 -9.98 -1.58
N THR A 107 10.80 -11.03 -2.38
CA THR A 107 10.93 -10.97 -3.84
C THR A 107 9.89 -10.03 -4.47
N VAL A 108 8.61 -10.20 -4.10
CA VAL A 108 7.54 -9.34 -4.61
C VAL A 108 7.68 -7.91 -4.10
N ALA A 109 8.05 -7.72 -2.84
CA ALA A 109 8.25 -6.40 -2.24
C ALA A 109 9.37 -5.63 -2.93
N GLY A 110 10.50 -6.27 -3.23
CA GLY A 110 11.61 -5.62 -3.95
C GLY A 110 11.20 -5.09 -5.32
N GLU A 111 10.49 -5.88 -6.13
CA GLU A 111 10.03 -5.42 -7.45
C GLU A 111 8.97 -4.31 -7.35
N ILE A 112 8.08 -4.38 -6.35
CA ILE A 112 7.07 -3.35 -6.12
C ILE A 112 7.71 -2.05 -5.59
N LEU A 113 8.69 -2.12 -4.71
CA LEU A 113 9.41 -0.95 -4.19
C LEU A 113 10.16 -0.20 -5.28
N GLN A 114 10.80 -0.91 -6.22
CA GLN A 114 11.41 -0.28 -7.39
C GLN A 114 10.39 0.52 -8.20
N ILE A 115 9.19 -0.04 -8.42
CA ILE A 115 8.12 0.65 -9.14
C ILE A 115 7.62 1.87 -8.34
N GLN A 116 7.31 1.70 -7.05
CA GLN A 116 6.73 2.77 -6.23
C GLN A 116 7.72 3.92 -6.04
N SER A 117 8.99 3.64 -5.77
CA SER A 117 10.05 4.65 -5.64
C SER A 117 10.21 5.46 -6.92
N ALA A 118 10.20 4.79 -8.07
CA ALA A 118 10.28 5.46 -9.37
C ALA A 118 9.04 6.32 -9.68
N LEU A 119 7.83 5.84 -9.36
CA LEU A 119 6.59 6.62 -9.56
C LEU A 119 6.47 7.82 -8.61
N ALA A 120 7.02 7.70 -7.41
CA ALA A 120 7.02 8.76 -6.42
C ALA A 120 8.20 9.73 -6.59
N GLU A 121 9.13 9.45 -7.52
CA GLU A 121 10.42 10.14 -7.66
C GLU A 121 11.17 10.25 -6.31
N ARG A 122 11.02 9.22 -5.48
CA ARG A 122 11.44 9.17 -4.08
C ARG A 122 12.20 7.86 -3.83
N PRO A 123 13.52 7.89 -3.66
CA PRO A 123 14.26 6.70 -3.24
C PRO A 123 13.81 6.24 -1.86
N THR A 124 13.65 4.94 -1.68
CA THR A 124 13.39 4.32 -0.36
C THR A 124 14.55 3.46 0.07
N ASP A 125 14.72 3.29 1.39
CA ASP A 125 15.51 2.17 1.91
C ASP A 125 14.64 0.91 1.88
N ASP A 126 14.99 -0.03 1.01
CA ASP A 126 14.19 -1.24 0.82
C ASP A 126 14.14 -2.11 2.08
N ALA A 127 15.20 -2.11 2.90
CA ALA A 127 15.24 -2.90 4.12
C ALA A 127 14.27 -2.31 5.15
N ASP A 128 14.32 -0.99 5.37
CA ASP A 128 13.41 -0.29 6.29
C ASP A 128 11.94 -0.44 5.85
N MET A 129 11.67 -0.34 4.54
CA MET A 129 10.32 -0.49 4.01
C MET A 129 9.77 -1.91 4.14
N ILE A 130 10.61 -2.93 3.95
CA ILE A 130 10.23 -4.33 4.16
C ILE A 130 10.03 -4.62 5.65
N GLU A 131 10.84 -4.05 6.53
CA GLU A 131 10.64 -4.17 7.98
C GLU A 131 9.31 -3.55 8.40
N ALA A 132 9.03 -2.32 7.98
CA ALA A 132 7.77 -1.64 8.24
C ALA A 132 6.56 -2.40 7.66
N LEU A 133 6.69 -2.99 6.46
CA LEU A 133 5.67 -3.87 5.88
C LEU A 133 5.35 -5.05 6.82
N GLY A 134 6.38 -5.64 7.41
CA GLY A 134 6.26 -6.72 8.39
C GLY A 134 5.49 -6.32 9.64
N GLU A 135 5.82 -5.15 10.21
CA GLU A 135 5.11 -4.62 11.37
C GLU A 135 3.61 -4.44 11.08
N VAL A 136 3.28 -3.90 9.91
CA VAL A 136 1.89 -3.72 9.48
C VAL A 136 1.18 -5.05 9.23
N PHE A 137 1.86 -6.04 8.63
CA PHE A 137 1.30 -7.40 8.47
C PHE A 137 1.01 -8.04 9.83
N LEU A 138 1.87 -7.85 10.83
CA LEU A 138 1.72 -8.39 12.17
C LEU A 138 0.73 -7.62 13.04
N ALA A 139 0.36 -6.39 12.67
CA ALA A 139 -0.69 -5.61 13.34
C ALA A 139 -2.11 -6.16 13.06
N ASP A 140 -2.35 -6.74 11.88
CA ASP A 140 -3.58 -7.47 11.54
C ASP A 140 -3.25 -8.79 10.80
N PRO A 141 -2.67 -9.79 11.50
CA PRO A 141 -2.12 -10.99 10.85
C PRO A 141 -3.21 -11.89 10.26
N GLY A 142 -4.47 -11.71 10.67
CA GLY A 142 -5.63 -12.42 10.15
C GLY A 142 -6.19 -11.84 8.84
N HIS A 143 -5.63 -10.73 8.33
CA HIS A 143 -6.13 -10.10 7.11
C HIS A 143 -5.92 -11.01 5.90
N GLY A 144 -6.98 -11.26 5.14
CA GLY A 144 -6.93 -12.10 3.94
C GLY A 144 -6.14 -11.46 2.81
N THR A 145 -5.35 -12.26 2.09
CA THR A 145 -4.43 -11.77 1.03
C THR A 145 -5.10 -11.60 -0.32
N LYS A 146 -6.16 -12.39 -0.59
CA LYS A 146 -6.86 -12.41 -1.89
C LYS A 146 -8.07 -11.50 -1.89
N GLY A 147 -8.06 -10.53 -2.80
CA GLY A 147 -9.24 -9.76 -3.20
C GLY A 147 -9.49 -9.90 -4.71
N ARG A 148 -10.73 -9.70 -5.16
CA ARG A 148 -11.11 -9.73 -6.59
C ARG A 148 -10.30 -8.80 -7.51
N SER A 149 -9.64 -7.80 -6.92
CA SER A 149 -8.80 -6.82 -7.61
C SER A 149 -7.35 -7.25 -7.81
N ALA A 150 -6.89 -8.35 -7.19
CA ALA A 150 -5.49 -8.76 -7.20
C ALA A 150 -4.92 -8.94 -8.63
N PRO A 151 -5.60 -9.62 -9.58
CA PRO A 151 -5.11 -9.72 -10.96
C PRO A 151 -4.95 -8.35 -11.65
N HIS A 152 -5.89 -7.43 -11.41
CA HIS A 152 -5.83 -6.08 -11.98
C HIS A 152 -4.69 -5.24 -11.37
N ARG A 153 -4.42 -5.40 -10.07
CA ARG A 153 -3.30 -4.76 -9.38
C ARG A 153 -1.97 -5.21 -9.95
N LEU A 154 -1.80 -6.52 -10.12
CA LEU A 154 -0.61 -7.10 -10.73
C LEU A 154 -0.40 -6.59 -12.17
N ARG A 155 -1.45 -6.61 -13.00
CA ARG A 155 -1.38 -6.09 -14.37
C ARG A 155 -0.95 -4.61 -14.39
N ARG A 156 -1.57 -3.79 -13.54
CA ARG A 156 -1.20 -2.37 -13.43
C ARG A 156 0.24 -2.16 -12.97
N ALA A 157 0.72 -2.93 -11.99
CA ALA A 157 2.12 -2.84 -11.54
C ALA A 157 3.10 -3.16 -12.68
N ILE A 158 2.81 -4.19 -13.47
CA ILE A 158 3.58 -4.54 -14.68
C ILE A 158 3.52 -3.40 -15.70
N ASP A 159 2.34 -2.81 -15.96
CA ASP A 159 2.20 -1.67 -16.88
C ASP A 159 3.03 -0.45 -16.43
N HIS A 160 3.13 -0.19 -15.11
CA HIS A 160 4.01 0.84 -14.58
C HIS A 160 5.49 0.48 -14.80
N ALA A 161 5.89 -0.75 -14.51
CA ALA A 161 7.25 -1.22 -14.76
C ALA A 161 7.64 -1.08 -16.24
N ASP A 162 6.74 -1.44 -17.16
CA ASP A 162 6.94 -1.30 -18.60
C ASP A 162 7.16 0.16 -19.03
N ARG A 163 6.34 1.09 -18.53
CA ARG A 163 6.51 2.53 -18.80
C ARG A 163 7.81 3.09 -18.24
N LEU A 164 8.29 2.54 -17.13
CA LEU A 164 9.51 2.98 -16.45
C LEU A 164 10.77 2.22 -16.93
N GLY A 165 10.62 1.22 -17.80
CA GLY A 165 11.72 0.37 -18.23
C GLY A 165 12.30 -0.53 -17.13
N LEU A 166 11.53 -0.82 -16.08
CA LEU A 166 11.97 -1.64 -14.94
C LEU A 166 11.82 -3.13 -15.21
N ARG A 167 12.78 -3.91 -14.71
CA ARG A 167 12.75 -5.38 -14.80
C ARG A 167 12.01 -5.95 -13.60
N VAL A 168 10.89 -6.60 -13.87
CA VAL A 168 10.04 -7.27 -12.86
C VAL A 168 9.76 -8.73 -13.21
N PRO A 169 10.81 -9.58 -13.34
CA PRO A 169 10.65 -10.99 -13.72
C PRO A 169 9.67 -11.77 -12.83
N ASP A 170 9.64 -11.53 -11.53
CA ASP A 170 8.77 -12.29 -10.62
C ASP A 170 7.31 -11.87 -10.72
N LEU A 171 7.02 -10.57 -10.82
CA LEU A 171 5.67 -10.09 -11.12
C LEU A 171 5.15 -10.71 -12.43
N ARG A 172 6.00 -10.79 -13.47
CA ARG A 172 5.60 -11.41 -14.76
C ARG A 172 5.38 -12.91 -14.64
N ARG A 173 6.21 -13.62 -13.87
CA ARG A 173 6.04 -15.05 -13.60
C ARG A 173 4.70 -15.31 -12.91
N ILE A 174 4.37 -14.52 -11.88
CA ILE A 174 3.09 -14.61 -11.17
C ILE A 174 1.93 -14.28 -12.13
N ALA A 175 2.08 -13.26 -12.97
CA ALA A 175 1.05 -12.88 -13.93
C ALA A 175 0.77 -14.00 -14.93
N ALA A 176 1.80 -14.63 -15.49
CA ALA A 176 1.65 -15.75 -16.42
C ALA A 176 0.93 -16.96 -15.80
N ALA A 177 1.06 -17.16 -14.48
CA ALA A 177 0.42 -18.26 -13.77
C ALA A 177 -1.04 -17.97 -13.36
N HIS A 178 -1.37 -16.72 -13.05
CA HIS A 178 -2.63 -16.36 -12.37
C HIS A 178 -3.52 -15.37 -13.13
N ILE A 179 -3.04 -14.83 -14.25
CA ILE A 179 -3.80 -13.91 -15.09
C ILE A 179 -4.02 -14.57 -16.46
N PRO A 180 -5.28 -14.83 -16.85
CA PRO A 180 -5.62 -15.35 -18.17
C PRO A 180 -5.42 -14.33 -19.29
#